data_AF-A0A6P0P8Z9-F1
#
_entry.id   AF-A0A6P0P8Z9-F1
#
_cell.length_a   1.000
_cell.length_b   1.000
_cell.length_c   1.000
_cell.angle_alpha   90.00
_cell.angle_beta   90.00
_cell.angle_gamma   90.00
#
_symmetry.space_group_name_H-M   'P 1'
#
loop_
_entity.id
_entity.type
_entity.pdbx_description
1 polymer ?
#
loop_
_entity_poly.entity_id
_entity_poly.type
_entity_poly.pdbx_seq_one_letter_code
_entity_poly.pdbx_strand_id
1 'polypeptide(L)'
;MTDIQRPNYFTSQFLVEEDFNDEQSYHRDMRLRHNRLLHSWGVVTGLEVTKDGDKKVAVSEGMAIDNDGREIILLPDFERNTLNLDGLELNTTIEIAIIYHEIKDKPYRIGDKTKYTRITERPKFIIYRGKKRENCDDDHLEVRTG
;
A
#
# COMPACT_ATOMS: atom_id res chain seq x y z
N MET A 1 24.17 -2.76 -4.07
CA MET A 1 23.61 -3.88 -3.28
C MET A 1 24.50 -5.08 -3.54
N THR A 2 25.03 -5.73 -2.49
CA THR A 2 26.08 -6.72 -2.69
C THR A 2 25.61 -8.17 -2.75
N ASP A 3 24.49 -8.60 -2.14
CA ASP A 3 23.91 -9.95 -2.34
C ASP A 3 22.46 -10.05 -1.83
N ILE A 4 21.68 -11.01 -2.33
CA ILE A 4 20.37 -11.40 -1.76
C ILE A 4 20.58 -12.48 -0.71
N GLN A 5 20.30 -12.18 0.56
CA GLN A 5 20.64 -13.03 1.71
C GLN A 5 19.46 -13.17 2.68
N ARG A 6 19.47 -14.24 3.48
CA ARG A 6 18.55 -14.48 4.59
C ARG A 6 19.28 -15.11 5.77
N PRO A 7 18.80 -14.96 7.02
CA PRO A 7 19.42 -15.61 8.17
C PRO A 7 19.52 -17.14 8.00
N ASN A 8 20.64 -17.70 8.46
CA ASN A 8 20.87 -19.14 8.54
C ASN A 8 20.95 -19.55 10.02
N TYR A 9 19.80 -19.89 10.60
CA TYR A 9 19.71 -20.20 12.03
C TYR A 9 20.42 -21.49 12.42
N PHE A 10 21.02 -21.48 13.61
CA PHE A 10 21.63 -22.67 14.22
C PHE A 10 21.32 -22.76 15.72
N THR A 11 21.50 -23.95 16.29
CA THR A 11 21.20 -24.20 17.71
C THR A 11 22.07 -23.33 18.62
N SER A 12 21.43 -22.76 19.64
CA SER A 12 22.07 -21.87 20.63
C SER A 12 22.58 -20.54 20.06
N GLN A 13 22.14 -20.15 18.87
CA GLN A 13 22.35 -18.80 18.36
C GLN A 13 21.57 -17.78 19.20
N PHE A 14 22.23 -16.68 19.59
CA PHE A 14 21.58 -15.53 20.19
C PHE A 14 21.07 -14.61 19.08
N LEU A 15 19.77 -14.37 19.03
CA LEU A 15 19.13 -13.52 18.01
C LEU A 15 18.93 -12.09 18.52
N VAL A 16 19.16 -11.12 17.64
CA VAL A 16 18.94 -9.69 17.89
C VAL A 16 17.92 -9.11 16.93
N GLU A 17 17.51 -7.86 17.14
CA GLU A 17 16.52 -7.15 16.31
C GLU A 17 16.86 -7.20 14.81
N GLU A 18 18.14 -7.08 14.46
CA GLU A 18 18.62 -7.11 13.07
C GLU A 18 18.30 -8.45 12.37
N ASP A 19 18.49 -9.59 13.04
CA ASP A 19 18.19 -10.91 12.44
C ASP A 19 16.71 -11.03 12.02
N PHE A 20 15.80 -10.49 12.83
CA PHE A 20 14.36 -10.50 12.53
C PHE A 20 13.96 -9.46 11.48
N ASN A 21 14.67 -8.33 11.42
CA ASN A 21 14.46 -7.33 10.37
C ASN A 21 14.92 -7.85 9.02
N ASP A 22 16.05 -8.55 8.98
CA ASP A 22 16.60 -9.16 7.78
C ASP A 22 15.70 -10.29 7.28
N GLU A 23 15.21 -11.16 8.17
CA GLU A 23 14.25 -12.22 7.81
C GLU A 23 12.96 -11.62 7.21
N GLN A 24 12.35 -10.64 7.88
CA GLN A 24 11.13 -9.99 7.39
C GLN A 24 11.35 -9.29 6.05
N SER A 25 12.46 -8.56 5.90
CA SER A 25 12.79 -7.85 4.68
C SER A 25 13.04 -8.83 3.52
N TYR A 26 13.74 -9.94 3.76
CA TYR A 26 13.95 -10.97 2.75
C TYR A 26 12.63 -11.51 2.20
N HIS A 27 11.70 -11.89 3.09
CA HIS A 27 10.41 -12.44 2.66
C HIS A 27 9.52 -11.42 1.97
N ARG A 28 9.45 -10.18 2.49
CA ARG A 28 8.72 -9.08 1.84
C ARG A 28 9.28 -8.82 0.45
N ASP A 29 10.59 -8.66 0.32
CA ASP A 29 11.22 -8.32 -0.95
C ASP A 29 11.13 -9.47 -1.97
N MET A 30 11.19 -10.73 -1.52
CA MET A 30 10.92 -11.90 -2.38
C MET A 30 9.49 -11.86 -2.95
N ARG A 31 8.49 -11.50 -2.13
CA ARG A 31 7.10 -11.37 -2.56
C ARG A 31 6.91 -10.22 -3.55
N LEU A 32 7.48 -9.06 -3.26
CA LEU A 32 7.45 -7.91 -4.16
C LEU A 32 8.09 -8.25 -5.52
N ARG A 33 9.26 -8.88 -5.52
CA ARG A 33 9.90 -9.34 -6.77
C ARG A 33 9.05 -10.35 -7.53
N HIS A 34 8.43 -11.31 -6.82
CA HIS A 34 7.52 -12.28 -7.45
C HIS A 34 6.35 -11.56 -8.14
N ASN A 35 5.65 -10.67 -7.43
CA ASN A 35 4.52 -9.93 -7.95
C ASN A 35 4.93 -9.02 -9.12
N ARG A 36 6.02 -8.26 -8.97
CA ARG A 36 6.47 -7.29 -9.97
C ARG A 36 6.99 -7.93 -11.26
N LEU A 37 7.69 -9.05 -11.16
CA LEU A 37 8.39 -9.64 -12.31
C LEU A 37 7.60 -10.75 -13.00
N LEU A 38 6.67 -11.40 -12.30
CA LEU A 38 5.91 -12.54 -12.83
C LEU A 38 4.43 -12.26 -13.07
N HIS A 39 3.91 -11.12 -12.61
CA HIS A 39 2.50 -10.75 -12.75
C HIS A 39 2.33 -9.34 -13.31
N SER A 40 1.13 -9.05 -13.82
CA SER A 40 0.74 -7.70 -14.20
C SER A 40 0.22 -6.94 -12.97
N TRP A 41 0.47 -5.64 -12.96
CA TRP A 41 -0.12 -4.71 -11.99
C TRP A 41 -1.55 -4.32 -12.40
N GLY A 42 -2.36 -3.88 -11.44
CA GLY A 42 -3.76 -3.49 -11.65
C GLY A 42 -4.71 -4.03 -10.59
N VAL A 43 -6.02 -3.83 -10.80
CA VAL A 43 -7.07 -4.41 -9.96
C VAL A 43 -7.14 -5.91 -10.21
N VAL A 44 -7.01 -6.69 -9.14
CA VAL A 44 -7.08 -8.16 -9.19
C VAL A 44 -8.52 -8.63 -8.98
N THR A 45 -9.21 -8.06 -7.99
CA THR A 45 -10.60 -8.36 -7.65
C THR A 45 -11.23 -7.24 -6.84
N GLY A 46 -12.54 -7.03 -6.96
CA GLY A 46 -13.28 -6.04 -6.20
C GLY A 46 -12.85 -4.60 -6.52
N LEU A 47 -12.76 -3.75 -5.49
CA LEU A 47 -12.46 -2.31 -5.63
C LEU A 47 -13.47 -1.56 -6.51
N GLU A 48 -14.73 -1.99 -6.49
CA GLU A 48 -15.80 -1.37 -7.26
C GLU A 48 -16.20 -0.03 -6.64
N VAL A 49 -16.32 1.00 -7.46
CA VAL A 49 -16.75 2.33 -7.02
C VAL A 49 -18.26 2.44 -7.15
N THR A 50 -18.94 2.68 -6.03
CA THR A 50 -20.40 2.84 -5.97
C THR A 50 -20.77 4.19 -5.39
N LYS A 51 -21.97 4.70 -5.72
CA LYS A 51 -22.49 5.93 -5.13
C LYS A 51 -22.94 5.65 -3.68
N ASP A 52 -22.47 6.48 -2.74
CA ASP A 52 -22.79 6.36 -1.30
C ASP A 52 -23.40 7.65 -0.75
N GLY A 53 -24.47 8.11 -1.41
CA GLY A 53 -25.14 9.38 -1.11
C GLY A 53 -24.71 10.54 -2.00
N ASP A 54 -25.07 11.76 -1.60
CA ASP A 54 -24.76 12.96 -2.37
C ASP A 54 -23.29 13.37 -2.18
N LYS A 55 -22.60 13.57 -3.30
CA LYS A 55 -21.16 13.88 -3.36
C LYS A 55 -20.31 12.90 -2.55
N LYS A 56 -20.69 11.62 -2.54
CA LYS A 56 -19.94 10.56 -1.86
C LYS A 56 -19.91 9.31 -2.71
N VAL A 57 -18.78 8.63 -2.67
CA VAL A 57 -18.59 7.34 -3.32
C VAL A 57 -17.96 6.37 -2.33
N ALA A 58 -18.34 5.11 -2.40
CA ALA A 58 -17.72 4.03 -1.65
C ALA A 58 -16.92 3.13 -2.59
N VAL A 59 -15.84 2.55 -2.07
CA VAL A 59 -15.04 1.54 -2.76
C VAL A 59 -15.25 0.19 -2.05
N SER A 60 -15.65 -0.84 -2.80
CA SER A 60 -15.86 -2.19 -2.24
C SER A 60 -14.52 -2.82 -1.84
N GLU A 61 -14.56 -3.76 -0.91
CA GLU A 61 -13.42 -4.61 -0.58
C GLU A 61 -12.82 -5.25 -1.85
N GLY A 62 -11.52 -5.55 -1.80
CA GLY A 62 -10.81 -6.04 -2.96
C GLY A 62 -9.30 -5.93 -2.84
N MET A 63 -8.63 -6.24 -3.94
CA MET A 63 -7.18 -6.24 -4.01
C MET A 63 -6.71 -5.68 -5.35
N ALA A 64 -5.66 -4.88 -5.29
CA ALA A 64 -4.85 -4.48 -6.43
C ALA A 64 -3.37 -4.79 -6.18
N ILE A 65 -2.59 -4.82 -7.26
CA ILE A 65 -1.13 -4.86 -7.23
C ILE A 65 -0.62 -3.59 -7.91
N ASP A 66 0.29 -2.85 -7.27
CA ASP A 66 0.94 -1.68 -7.88
C ASP A 66 2.09 -2.08 -8.82
N ASN A 67 2.66 -1.11 -9.52
CA ASN A 67 3.79 -1.32 -10.46
C ASN A 67 5.07 -1.84 -9.78
N ASP A 68 5.19 -1.67 -8.46
CA ASP A 68 6.31 -2.17 -7.66
C ASP A 68 6.07 -3.57 -7.10
N GLY A 69 4.91 -4.16 -7.37
CA GLY A 69 4.52 -5.49 -6.89
C GLY A 69 3.92 -5.49 -5.48
N ARG A 70 3.60 -4.32 -4.91
CA ARG A 70 2.97 -4.22 -3.60
C ARG A 70 1.49 -4.58 -3.69
N GLU A 71 1.04 -5.37 -2.73
CA GLU A 71 -0.38 -5.74 -2.62
C GLU A 71 -1.13 -4.65 -1.88
N ILE A 72 -2.17 -4.11 -2.50
CA ILE A 72 -3.07 -3.11 -1.91
C ILE A 72 -4.38 -3.81 -1.61
N ILE A 73 -4.62 -4.11 -0.33
CA ILE A 73 -5.79 -4.87 0.11
C ILE A 73 -6.76 -3.96 0.85
N LEU A 74 -7.95 -3.78 0.30
CA LEU A 74 -9.07 -3.17 1.01
C LEU A 74 -9.89 -4.28 1.67
N LEU A 75 -9.77 -4.38 3.00
CA LEU A 75 -10.46 -5.39 3.80
C LEU A 75 -11.95 -5.04 3.99
N PRO A 76 -12.81 -6.04 4.27
CA PRO A 76 -14.15 -5.80 4.81
C PRO A 76 -14.05 -4.91 6.06
N ASP A 77 -14.99 -3.97 6.21
CA ASP A 77 -15.05 -3.02 7.32
C ASP A 77 -13.90 -2.00 7.41
N PHE A 78 -13.18 -1.75 6.31
CA PHE A 78 -12.23 -0.64 6.28
C PHE A 78 -12.96 0.71 6.46
N GLU A 79 -12.81 1.32 7.64
CA GLU A 79 -13.55 2.52 8.09
C GLU A 79 -13.51 3.72 7.14
N ARG A 80 -12.59 3.74 6.16
CA ARG A 80 -12.36 4.88 5.24
C ARG A 80 -12.51 4.47 3.78
N ASN A 81 -13.43 3.56 3.49
CA ASN A 81 -13.75 3.17 2.11
C ASN A 81 -14.74 4.13 1.43
N THR A 82 -15.39 5.03 2.18
CA THR A 82 -16.20 6.14 1.63
C THR A 82 -15.36 7.41 1.45
N LEU A 83 -15.42 7.98 0.26
CA LEU A 83 -14.73 9.20 -0.14
C LEU A 83 -15.73 10.35 -0.30
N ASN A 84 -15.43 11.47 0.36
CA ASN A 84 -16.20 12.70 0.20
C ASN A 84 -15.69 13.50 -1.02
N LEU A 85 -16.61 13.87 -1.91
CA LEU A 85 -16.40 14.64 -3.12
C LEU A 85 -16.80 16.11 -2.96
N ASP A 86 -17.05 16.56 -1.74
CA ASP A 86 -17.32 17.96 -1.42
C ASP A 86 -16.19 18.88 -1.89
N GLY A 87 -16.57 20.04 -2.43
CA GLY A 87 -15.63 20.99 -3.01
C GLY A 87 -15.06 20.59 -4.38
N LEU A 88 -15.56 19.50 -4.99
CA LEU A 88 -15.33 19.19 -6.40
C LEU A 88 -16.39 19.85 -7.29
N GLU A 89 -15.97 20.28 -8.47
CA GLU A 89 -16.85 20.88 -9.48
C GLU A 89 -17.81 19.83 -10.06
N LEU A 90 -19.06 20.22 -10.25
CA LEU A 90 -20.06 19.36 -10.88
C LEU A 90 -19.69 19.09 -12.34
N ASN A 91 -20.10 17.92 -12.84
CA ASN A 91 -19.86 17.47 -14.22
C ASN A 91 -18.37 17.42 -14.61
N THR A 92 -17.48 17.20 -13.65
CA THR A 92 -16.05 16.98 -13.91
C THR A 92 -15.69 15.51 -13.76
N THR A 93 -14.76 15.04 -14.58
CA THR A 93 -14.13 13.73 -14.40
C THR A 93 -13.10 13.84 -13.28
N ILE A 94 -13.19 12.93 -12.32
CA ILE A 94 -12.24 12.79 -11.22
C ILE A 94 -11.56 11.43 -11.33
N GLU A 95 -10.29 11.36 -10.95
CA GLU A 95 -9.58 10.10 -10.82
C GLU A 95 -9.42 9.78 -9.33
N ILE A 96 -9.78 8.55 -8.95
CA ILE A 96 -9.56 8.04 -7.60
C ILE A 96 -8.43 7.02 -7.69
N ALA A 97 -7.35 7.27 -6.98
CA ALA A 97 -6.27 6.31 -6.83
C ALA A 97 -6.34 5.65 -5.44
N ILE A 98 -6.01 4.37 -5.41
CA ILE A 98 -5.72 3.62 -4.20
C ILE A 98 -4.23 3.32 -4.21
N ILE A 99 -3.52 3.70 -3.16
CA ILE A 99 -2.07 3.51 -3.06
C ILE A 99 -1.73 2.69 -1.83
N TYR A 100 -0.62 1.96 -1.92
CA TYR A 100 -0.01 1.29 -0.78
C TYR A 100 0.53 2.33 0.22
N HIS A 101 0.35 2.10 1.52
CA HIS A 101 0.88 2.98 2.55
C HIS A 101 1.24 2.23 3.83
N GLU A 102 2.45 2.47 4.33
CA GLU A 102 2.95 1.88 5.57
C GLU A 102 2.81 2.82 6.76
N ILE A 103 2.00 2.32 7.70
CA ILE A 103 1.75 2.74 9.06
C ILE A 103 2.72 2.34 10.17
N LYS A 104 3.41 3.22 10.89
CA LYS A 104 3.81 2.87 12.26
C LYS A 104 2.57 2.85 13.16
N ASP A 105 2.21 1.69 13.68
CA ASP A 105 0.94 1.45 14.37
C ASP A 105 1.16 0.78 15.74
N LYS A 106 0.12 0.79 16.57
CA LYS A 106 0.11 0.25 17.94
C LYS A 106 1.23 0.87 18.79
N PRO A 107 1.05 2.14 19.21
CA PRO A 107 2.05 2.86 19.99
C PRO A 107 2.31 2.18 21.33
N TYR A 108 3.58 2.18 21.75
CA TYR A 108 4.06 1.59 22.98
C TYR A 108 5.03 2.55 23.67
N ARG A 109 4.76 2.87 24.93
CA ARG A 109 5.55 3.86 25.69
C ARG A 109 6.73 3.20 26.38
N ILE A 110 7.92 3.77 26.20
CA ILE A 110 9.16 3.40 26.89
C ILE A 110 9.72 4.68 27.52
N GLY A 111 9.46 4.87 28.81
CA GLY A 111 9.71 6.14 29.50
C GLY A 111 8.99 7.30 28.80
N ASP A 112 9.77 8.31 28.40
CA ASP A 112 9.26 9.48 27.67
C ASP A 112 9.20 9.28 26.16
N LYS A 113 9.61 8.13 25.64
CA LYS A 113 9.60 7.83 24.20
C LYS A 113 8.38 7.00 23.82
N THR A 114 7.74 7.36 22.71
CA THR A 114 6.75 6.49 22.04
C THR A 114 7.45 5.70 20.95
N LYS A 115 7.45 4.37 21.09
CA LYS A 115 7.77 3.42 20.01
C LYS A 115 6.47 2.87 19.42
N TYR A 116 6.59 2.06 18.37
CA TYR A 116 5.47 1.41 17.69
C TYR A 116 5.78 -0.07 17.57
N THR A 117 4.78 -0.90 17.81
CA THR A 117 4.96 -2.35 17.85
C THR A 117 4.58 -3.03 16.54
N ARG A 118 3.95 -2.30 15.61
CA ARG A 118 3.49 -2.83 14.33
C ARG A 118 3.82 -1.89 13.18
N ILE A 119 4.13 -2.46 12.03
CA ILE A 119 3.96 -1.81 10.74
C ILE A 119 2.61 -2.31 10.19
N THR A 120 1.70 -1.40 9.87
CA THR A 120 0.40 -1.72 9.27
C THR A 120 0.41 -1.24 7.83
N GLU A 121 0.40 -2.20 6.90
CA GLU A 121 0.16 -1.97 5.48
C GLU A 121 -1.34 -1.74 5.27
N ARG A 122 -1.72 -0.63 4.64
CA ARG A 122 -3.13 -0.33 4.36
C ARG A 122 -3.29 0.51 3.10
N PRO A 123 -4.45 0.45 2.43
CA PRO A 123 -4.74 1.35 1.32
C PRO A 123 -4.91 2.79 1.80
N LYS A 124 -4.47 3.73 0.97
CA LYS A 124 -4.76 5.15 1.11
C LYS A 124 -5.38 5.64 -0.20
N PHE A 125 -6.51 6.34 -0.08
CA PHE A 125 -7.19 6.93 -1.23
C PHE A 125 -6.67 8.33 -1.51
N ILE A 126 -6.50 8.66 -2.79
CA ILE A 126 -6.16 9.98 -3.30
C ILE A 126 -7.14 10.35 -4.40
N ILE A 127 -7.66 11.57 -4.37
CA ILE A 127 -8.55 12.11 -5.40
C ILE A 127 -7.78 13.14 -6.22
N TYR A 128 -7.70 12.93 -7.54
CA TYR A 128 -7.10 13.87 -8.48
C TYR A 128 -8.19 14.63 -9.24
N ARG A 129 -7.92 15.93 -9.48
CA ARG A 129 -8.78 16.82 -10.26
C ARG A 129 -8.24 16.91 -11.69
N GLY A 130 -9.14 16.93 -12.68
CA GLY A 130 -8.79 16.96 -14.09
C GLY A 130 -7.87 18.12 -14.51
N LYS A 131 -6.56 17.87 -14.50
CA LYS A 131 -5.57 18.11 -15.56
C LYS A 131 -4.18 17.82 -15.01
N LYS A 132 -3.54 16.79 -15.57
CA LYS A 132 -2.11 16.45 -15.50
C LYS A 132 -1.63 15.85 -14.16
N ARG A 133 -1.13 14.61 -14.23
CA ARG A 133 -0.25 14.02 -13.21
C ARG A 133 1.05 14.81 -13.23
N GLU A 134 1.19 15.86 -12.45
CA GLU A 134 2.49 16.46 -12.17
C GLU A 134 3.05 15.77 -10.92
N ASN A 135 4.09 14.96 -11.14
CA ASN A 135 4.98 14.33 -10.16
C ASN A 135 4.29 13.38 -9.16
N CYS A 136 4.05 12.15 -9.61
CA CYS A 136 4.11 10.97 -8.73
C CYS A 136 5.48 10.30 -8.90
N ASP A 137 6.54 11.03 -8.56
CA ASP A 137 7.76 10.44 -8.00
C ASP A 137 7.59 10.72 -6.49
N ASP A 138 7.36 9.75 -5.62
CA ASP A 138 8.31 8.68 -5.31
C ASP A 138 8.14 7.40 -6.16
N ASP A 139 9.14 7.21 -7.02
CA ASP A 139 9.59 5.99 -7.72
C ASP A 139 8.71 5.40 -8.83
N HIS A 140 8.71 6.12 -9.96
CA HIS A 140 8.81 5.57 -11.32
C HIS A 140 7.68 4.65 -11.84
N LEU A 141 6.61 5.28 -12.35
CA LEU A 141 5.62 4.69 -13.24
C LEU A 141 5.89 5.08 -14.71
N GLU A 142 6.62 4.26 -15.45
CA GLU A 142 6.55 4.28 -16.92
C GLU A 142 5.25 3.59 -17.38
N VAL A 143 4.27 4.39 -17.77
CA VAL A 143 3.05 3.91 -18.43
C VAL A 143 3.34 3.75 -19.92
N ARG A 144 3.57 2.51 -20.37
CA ARG A 144 3.44 2.12 -21.78
C ARG A 144 2.26 1.19 -21.92
N THR A 145 1.21 1.68 -22.57
CA THR A 145 0.12 0.87 -23.13
C THR A 145 0.63 0.14 -24.39
N GLY A 146 0.56 -1.19 -24.37
CA GLY A 146 0.58 -2.04 -25.56
C GLY A 146 -0.84 -2.46 -25.92
#